data_AF-A0A9Q0BAJ2-F1
#
_entry.id   AF-A0A9Q0BAJ2-F1
#
_cell.length_a   1.000
_cell.length_b   1.000
_cell.length_c   1.000
_cell.angle_alpha   90.00
_cell.angle_beta   90.00
_cell.angle_gamma   90.00
#
_symmetry.space_group_name_H-M   'P 1'
#
loop_
_entity.id
_entity.type
_entity.pdbx_description
1 polymer ?
#
loop_
_entity_poly.entity_id
_entity_poly.type
_entity_poly.pdbx_seq_one_letter_code
_entity_poly.pdbx_strand_id
1 'polypeptide(L)'
;MLGWDPAIDLSAIYDDLTCLTPGWSFLEHPENRLSGIYKAMARRAWSSTFRGRALADAGHWLPGPCLAYLESGAKISTLGFSAFYITSGLLGRATETTSVRLENTKLAVRNVYVREG
;
A
#
# COMPACT_ATOMS: atom_id res chain seq x y z
N MET A 1 4.23 8.20 4.93
CA MET A 1 3.80 9.41 4.20
C MET A 1 2.47 10.03 4.66
N LEU A 2 1.75 9.45 5.63
CA LEU A 2 0.51 10.04 6.21
C LEU A 2 0.50 9.98 7.74
N GLY A 3 1.69 9.89 8.36
CA GLY A 3 1.88 9.67 9.80
C GLY A 3 1.08 8.50 10.36
N TRP A 4 0.81 7.47 9.57
CA TRP A 4 -0.07 6.36 9.95
C TRP A 4 0.65 5.41 10.90
N ASP A 5 0.02 5.17 12.05
CA ASP A 5 0.45 4.22 13.08
C ASP A 5 -0.78 3.42 13.51
N PRO A 6 -1.11 2.32 12.79
CA PRO A 6 -2.26 1.50 13.13
C PRO A 6 -1.98 0.63 14.35
N ALA A 7 -2.92 0.60 15.31
CA ALA A 7 -2.95 -0.39 16.39
C ALA A 7 -3.49 -1.74 15.87
N ILE A 8 -2.84 -2.30 14.85
CA ILE A 8 -3.15 -3.62 14.31
C ILE A 8 -2.07 -4.58 14.78
N ASP A 9 -2.48 -5.65 15.44
CA ASP A 9 -1.57 -6.74 15.79
C ASP A 9 -1.22 -7.52 14.51
N LEU A 10 -0.02 -7.24 13.99
CA LEU A 10 0.54 -7.93 12.82
C LEU A 10 1.07 -9.34 13.17
N SER A 11 0.80 -9.87 14.37
CA SER A 11 1.03 -11.27 14.76
C SER A 11 -0.25 -12.12 14.83
N ALA A 12 -1.40 -11.51 14.50
CA ALA A 12 -2.70 -12.17 14.41
C ALA A 12 -3.32 -12.16 12.99
N ILE A 13 -2.64 -11.59 11.99
CA ILE A 13 -3.00 -11.56 10.58
C ILE A 13 -2.59 -12.84 9.86
N TYR A 14 -3.58 -13.52 9.33
CA TYR A 14 -3.39 -14.71 8.52
C TYR A 14 -3.58 -14.42 7.01
N ASP A 15 -2.76 -15.03 6.16
CA ASP A 15 -2.98 -15.02 4.70
C ASP A 15 -2.97 -16.44 4.13
N ASP A 16 -3.93 -16.71 3.25
CA ASP A 16 -3.92 -17.92 2.43
C ASP A 16 -3.01 -17.70 1.21
N LEU A 17 -1.78 -18.18 1.35
CA LEU A 17 -0.75 -18.12 0.31
C LEU A 17 -1.05 -19.00 -0.92
N THR A 18 -2.01 -19.93 -0.80
CA THR A 18 -2.43 -20.83 -1.88
C THR A 18 -3.61 -20.28 -2.67
N CYS A 19 -4.29 -19.26 -2.15
CA CYS A 19 -5.45 -18.66 -2.82
C CYS A 19 -5.04 -17.81 -4.03
N LEU A 20 -5.47 -18.26 -5.21
CA LEU A 20 -5.29 -17.60 -6.51
C LEU A 20 -6.57 -16.94 -7.02
N THR A 21 -7.64 -16.94 -6.22
CA THR A 21 -8.94 -16.39 -6.61
C THR A 21 -8.82 -14.89 -6.91
N PRO A 22 -9.28 -14.41 -8.08
CA PRO A 22 -9.33 -12.98 -8.37
C PRO A 22 -10.19 -12.23 -7.33
N GLY A 23 -9.70 -11.07 -6.86
CA GLY A 23 -10.29 -10.30 -5.78
C GLY A 23 -9.83 -10.73 -4.38
N TRP A 24 -9.04 -11.81 -4.25
CA TRP A 24 -8.54 -12.22 -2.94
C TRP A 24 -7.40 -11.34 -2.44
N SER A 25 -7.46 -10.99 -1.15
CA SER A 25 -6.42 -10.34 -0.37
C SER A 25 -6.57 -10.79 1.10
N PHE A 26 -5.49 -10.79 1.87
CA PHE A 26 -5.57 -11.06 3.31
C PHE A 26 -6.51 -10.07 4.03
N LEU A 27 -6.74 -8.88 3.46
CA LEU A 27 -7.69 -7.92 4.01
C LEU A 27 -9.13 -8.44 4.04
N GLU A 28 -9.48 -9.33 3.12
CA GLU A 28 -10.81 -9.93 3.02
C GLU A 28 -10.94 -11.23 3.82
N HIS A 29 -9.86 -11.69 4.47
CA HIS A 29 -9.93 -12.85 5.35
C HIS A 29 -10.80 -12.51 6.57
N PRO A 30 -11.89 -13.26 6.85
CA PRO A 30 -12.85 -12.91 7.90
C PRO A 30 -12.23 -12.76 9.29
N GLU A 31 -11.22 -13.57 9.60
CA GLU A 31 -10.56 -13.57 10.91
C GLU A 31 -9.67 -12.33 11.14
N ASN A 32 -9.17 -11.71 10.06
CA ASN A 32 -8.29 -10.55 10.16
C ASN A 32 -9.06 -9.27 10.54
N ARG A 33 -10.37 -9.21 10.26
CA ARG A 33 -11.23 -8.05 10.54
C ARG A 33 -10.72 -6.74 9.89
N LEU A 34 -10.05 -6.85 8.74
CA LEU A 34 -9.48 -5.73 7.99
C LEU A 34 -10.32 -5.33 6.77
N SER A 35 -11.45 -6.00 6.52
CA SER A 35 -12.30 -5.69 5.36
C SER A 35 -12.75 -4.24 5.42
N GLY A 36 -12.59 -3.51 4.31
CA GLY A 36 -12.95 -2.10 4.22
C GLY A 36 -11.99 -1.12 4.92
N ILE A 37 -10.85 -1.56 5.46
CA ILE A 37 -9.88 -0.67 6.15
C ILE A 37 -9.35 0.45 5.25
N TYR A 38 -9.36 0.24 3.93
CA TYR A 38 -9.02 1.27 2.94
C TYR A 38 -9.89 2.53 3.10
N LYS A 39 -11.14 2.42 3.56
CA LYS A 39 -12.02 3.58 3.83
C LYS A 39 -11.51 4.42 5.00
N ALA A 40 -10.92 3.78 6.01
CA ALA A 40 -10.28 4.48 7.12
C ALA A 40 -8.99 5.18 6.64
N MET A 41 -8.21 4.52 5.78
CA MET A 41 -7.03 5.13 5.16
C MET A 41 -7.38 6.33 4.27
N ALA A 42 -8.44 6.24 3.46
CA ALA A 42 -8.91 7.35 2.62
C ALA A 42 -9.33 8.56 3.47
N ARG A 43 -10.08 8.33 4.56
CA ARG A 43 -10.43 9.37 5.54
C ARG A 43 -9.20 9.99 6.19
N ARG A 44 -8.19 9.19 6.51
CA ARG A 44 -6.92 9.69 7.04
C ARG A 44 -6.17 10.55 6.02
N ALA A 45 -6.16 10.13 4.76
CA ALA A 45 -5.55 10.92 3.69
C ALA A 45 -6.25 12.28 3.53
N TRP A 46 -7.58 12.33 3.65
CA TRP A 46 -8.32 13.60 3.69
C TRP A 46 -7.91 14.51 4.85
N SER A 47 -7.74 13.97 6.05
CA SER A 47 -7.30 14.75 7.21
C SER A 47 -5.78 14.98 7.28
N SER A 48 -5.01 14.48 6.31
CA SER A 48 -3.55 14.55 6.34
C SER A 48 -3.04 15.90 5.87
N THR A 49 -2.07 16.45 6.60
CA THR A 49 -1.31 17.65 6.23
C THR A 49 0.04 17.26 5.64
N PHE A 50 0.05 16.77 4.40
CA PHE A 50 1.30 16.47 3.71
C PHE A 50 2.03 17.77 3.35
N ARG A 51 3.27 17.93 3.85
CA ARG A 51 4.07 19.18 3.69
C ARG A 51 3.31 20.44 4.12
N GLY A 52 2.49 20.34 5.18
CA GLY A 52 1.70 21.44 5.69
C GLY A 52 0.49 21.83 4.82
N ARG A 53 0.13 21.02 3.81
CA ARG A 53 -1.05 21.23 2.97
C ARG A 53 -2.02 20.06 3.10
N ALA A 54 -3.31 20.36 3.19
CA ALA A 54 -4.36 19.35 3.14
C ALA A 54 -4.39 18.69 1.75
N LEU A 55 -4.74 17.41 1.70
CA LEU A 55 -4.96 16.70 0.44
C LEU A 55 -6.40 16.85 -0.07
N ALA A 56 -7.34 17.17 0.81
CA ALA A 56 -8.73 17.42 0.44
C ALA A 56 -9.31 18.55 1.27
N ASP A 57 -10.31 19.22 0.71
CA ASP A 57 -11.10 20.26 1.35
C ASP A 57 -12.55 20.21 0.86
N ALA A 58 -13.50 20.48 1.76
CA ALA A 58 -14.95 20.48 1.46
C ALA A 58 -15.45 19.24 0.66
N GLY A 59 -14.87 18.06 0.89
CA GLY A 59 -15.24 16.82 0.19
C GLY A 59 -14.58 16.62 -1.19
N HIS A 60 -13.66 17.50 -1.59
CA HIS A 60 -12.96 17.44 -2.86
C HIS A 60 -11.45 17.26 -2.65
N TRP A 61 -10.83 16.42 -3.47
CA TRP A 61 -9.38 16.29 -3.52
C TRP A 61 -8.75 17.55 -4.13
N LEU A 62 -7.69 18.05 -3.52
CA LEU A 62 -6.95 19.22 -4.00
C LEU A 62 -5.87 18.76 -4.98
N PRO A 63 -5.96 19.08 -6.29
CA PRO A 63 -5.08 18.49 -7.30
C PRO A 63 -3.59 18.75 -7.06
N GLY A 64 -3.22 19.97 -6.68
CA GLY A 64 -1.82 20.34 -6.45
C GLY A 64 -1.16 19.54 -5.32
N PRO A 65 -1.70 19.58 -4.08
CA PRO A 65 -1.22 18.74 -2.98
C PRO A 65 -1.24 17.24 -3.27
N CYS A 66 -2.30 16.74 -3.93
CA CYS A 66 -2.39 15.33 -4.33
C CYS A 66 -1.30 14.95 -5.33
N LEU A 67 -1.06 15.77 -6.35
CA LEU A 67 0.00 15.53 -7.32
C LEU A 67 1.38 15.52 -6.63
N ALA A 68 1.65 16.51 -5.78
CA ALA A 68 2.90 16.56 -5.02
C ALA A 68 3.10 15.34 -4.10
N TYR A 69 2.01 14.79 -3.54
CA TYR A 69 2.04 13.56 -2.77
C TYR A 69 2.41 12.36 -3.65
N LEU A 70 1.74 12.20 -4.79
CA LEU A 70 1.99 11.12 -5.76
C LEU A 70 3.41 11.17 -6.31
N GLU A 71 3.89 12.35 -6.70
CA GLU A 71 5.27 12.57 -7.16
C GLU A 71 6.29 12.21 -6.08
N SER A 72 6.01 12.55 -4.82
CA SER A 72 6.89 12.18 -3.72
C SER A 72 6.92 10.67 -3.48
N GLY A 73 5.79 9.98 -3.68
CA GLY A 73 5.71 8.52 -3.68
C GLY A 73 6.55 7.91 -4.82
N ALA A 74 6.38 8.42 -6.05
CA ALA A 74 7.17 7.99 -7.20
C ALA A 74 8.68 8.18 -6.98
N LYS A 75 9.08 9.31 -6.40
CA LYS A 75 10.49 9.57 -6.05
C LYS A 75 11.03 8.55 -5.05
N ILE A 76 10.26 8.19 -4.02
CA ILE A 76 10.65 7.14 -3.07
C ILE A 76 10.78 5.80 -3.78
N SER A 77 9.82 5.43 -4.63
CA SER A 77 9.89 4.20 -5.41
C SER A 77 11.15 4.13 -6.28
N THR A 78 11.51 5.22 -6.96
CA THR A 78 12.74 5.29 -7.78
C THR A 78 13.99 5.14 -6.92
N LEU A 79 14.07 5.84 -5.78
CA LEU A 79 15.22 5.72 -4.87
C LEU A 79 15.34 4.29 -4.32
N GLY A 80 14.21 3.68 -3.95
CA GLY A 80 14.15 2.29 -3.52
C GLY A 80 14.65 1.34 -4.60
N PHE A 81 14.18 1.52 -5.85
CA PHE A 81 14.66 0.75 -7.00
C PHE A 81 16.18 0.83 -7.16
N SER A 82 16.74 2.05 -7.14
CA SER A 82 18.19 2.26 -7.24
C SER A 82 18.95 1.61 -6.09
N ALA A 83 18.43 1.68 -4.86
CA ALA A 83 19.05 1.03 -3.72
C ALA A 83 19.07 -0.50 -3.89
N PHE A 84 17.93 -1.11 -4.22
CA PHE A 84 17.85 -2.56 -4.47
C PHE A 84 18.74 -2.99 -5.63
N TYR A 85 18.82 -2.19 -6.68
CA TYR A 85 19.71 -2.42 -7.81
C TYR A 85 21.17 -2.55 -7.37
N ILE A 86 21.64 -1.63 -6.52
CA ILE A 86 23.03 -1.62 -6.03
C ILE A 86 23.28 -2.76 -5.05
N THR A 87 22.34 -3.05 -4.15
CA THR A 87 22.60 -3.93 -3.01
C THR A 87 22.26 -5.40 -3.25
N SER A 88 21.32 -5.71 -4.16
CA SER A 88 20.77 -7.08 -4.27
C SER A 88 21.07 -7.79 -5.58
N GLY A 89 21.53 -7.09 -6.62
CA GLY A 89 21.84 -7.67 -7.94
C GLY A 89 20.64 -8.29 -8.70
N LEU A 90 19.43 -8.28 -8.12
CA LEU A 90 18.24 -8.92 -8.65
C LEU A 90 17.34 -7.91 -9.41
N LEU A 91 17.81 -7.48 -10.58
CA LEU A 91 17.11 -6.57 -11.50
C LEU A 91 15.68 -7.02 -11.83
N GLY A 92 15.47 -8.32 -12.03
CA GLY A 92 14.21 -8.87 -12.55
C GLY A 92 13.00 -8.72 -11.62
N ARG A 93 13.23 -8.54 -10.31
CA ARG A 93 12.16 -8.42 -9.30
C ARG A 93 12.00 -7.03 -8.72
N ALA A 94 12.87 -6.08 -9.09
CA ALA A 94 12.85 -4.75 -8.49
C ALA A 94 11.53 -3.97 -8.79
N THR A 95 10.82 -4.30 -9.88
CA THR A 95 9.47 -3.77 -10.17
C THR A 95 8.39 -4.35 -9.25
N GLU A 96 8.58 -5.57 -8.73
CA GLU A 96 7.73 -6.17 -7.71
C GLU A 96 7.91 -5.47 -6.36
N THR A 97 9.08 -4.87 -6.11
CA THR A 97 9.39 -4.18 -4.84
C THR A 97 8.90 -2.73 -4.81
N THR A 98 8.74 -2.09 -5.98
CA THR A 98 8.33 -0.67 -6.09
C THR A 98 6.85 -0.46 -6.35
N SER A 99 6.10 -1.54 -6.56
CA SER A 99 4.66 -1.53 -6.73
C SER A 99 4.00 -2.42 -5.68
N VAL A 100 2.79 -2.06 -5.27
CA VAL A 100 1.99 -2.88 -4.36
C VAL A 100 0.72 -3.29 -5.10
N ARG A 101 0.53 -4.60 -5.24
CA ARG A 101 -0.71 -5.22 -5.70
C ARG A 101 -1.45 -5.67 -4.45
N LEU A 102 -2.59 -5.04 -4.19
CA LEU A 102 -3.39 -5.27 -2.99
C LEU A 102 -4.13 -6.61 -3.03
N GLU A 103 -4.64 -6.97 -4.21
CA GLU A 103 -5.50 -8.12 -4.44
C GLU A 103 -5.04 -8.90 -5.68
N ASN A 104 -5.41 -10.17 -5.71
CA ASN A 104 -5.25 -10.99 -6.89
C ASN A 104 -6.13 -10.47 -8.02
N THR A 105 -5.61 -10.50 -9.24
CA THR A 105 -6.37 -10.20 -10.46
C THR A 105 -6.40 -11.44 -11.34
N LYS A 106 -7.20 -11.40 -12.42
CA LYS A 106 -7.20 -12.49 -13.41
C LYS A 106 -5.84 -12.67 -14.12
N LEU A 107 -5.01 -11.63 -14.16
CA LEU A 107 -3.77 -11.61 -14.93
C LEU A 107 -2.51 -11.75 -14.06
N ALA A 108 -2.61 -11.40 -12.78
CA ALA A 108 -1.48 -11.42 -11.85
C ALA A 108 -1.97 -11.60 -10.41
N VAL A 109 -1.22 -12.37 -9.64
CA VAL A 109 -1.39 -12.52 -8.18
C VAL A 109 -0.81 -11.28 -7.49
N ARG A 110 -1.29 -10.99 -6.27
CA ARG A 110 -0.72 -9.96 -5.39
C ARG A 110 0.77 -10.20 -5.11
N ASN A 111 1.46 -9.19 -4.60
CA ASN A 111 2.90 -9.28 -4.25
C ASN A 111 3.18 -8.92 -2.78
N VAL A 112 2.13 -8.74 -1.97
CA VAL A 112 2.22 -8.57 -0.53
C VAL A 112 1.52 -9.76 0.11
N TYR A 113 2.23 -10.41 1.03
CA TYR A 113 1.80 -11.61 1.72
C TYR A 113 2.19 -11.48 3.19
N VAL A 114 1.36 -12.03 4.08
CA VAL A 114 1.65 -12.13 5.51
C VAL A 114 1.85 -13.61 5.84
N ARG A 115 2.98 -13.92 6.48
CA ARG A 115 3.31 -15.29 6.92
C ARG A 115 3.80 -15.20 8.35
N GLU A 116 3.21 -16.01 9.24
CA GLU A 116 3.52 -15.99 10.68
C GLU A 116 3.36 -14.59 11.28
N GLY A 117 2.42 -13.83 10.71
CA GLY A 117 1.95 -12.60 11.29
C GLY A 117 0.63 -12.81 11.96
#